data_AF-A0A212IUL0-F1
#
_entry.id   AF-A0A212IUL0-F1
#
_cell.length_a   1.000
_cell.length_b   1.000
_cell.length_c   1.000
_cell.angle_alpha   90.00
_cell.angle_beta   90.00
_cell.angle_gamma   90.00
#
_symmetry.space_group_name_H-M   'P 1'
#
loop_
_entity.id
_entity.type
_entity.pdbx_description
1 polymer ?
#
loop_
_entity_poly.entity_id
_entity_poly.type
_entity_poly.pdbx_seq_one_letter_code
_entity_poly.pdbx_strand_id
1 'polypeptide(L)'
;MNNQNFINHIKNLLKNNKQYLDNEGYLLVDEVRRLASRYDETLLNTLYSDEKARKTFFQEVGKATIFKLNDFDFFLEEKLIDNSYTAYENRIGLATGKKMLKDMSDVVLNFPYKDCILEGGQSTEEGLDTYFEYSDKVGEYEEKQAKRKEIFFNQVLAKDEIDRLTEPKAFENIKRYTKEGEEEFTSFNRNGEGTITDNLIIKGNNLLALHSLLPEFKGKIKLIYIDPPYNTENDSFVYNDNFNHSSWLTFMRNRLEIALLLLKEEGVIFVSLDDKESHYCKVLMDSIFKRENFIADICHKSRASISNDKIISPNHNHILLYAKNERKVFSLKEKFGIRKNLDGFKLKDKKGFYKLVPVDGPGGAAKGNPFYDFLGIEGYWRFSKERMQKMYDDGLIVKTQSGLQQKYYKHKAAQSKQTVTTGKSSERCPLVPNLN
;
A
#
# COMPACT_ATOMS: atom_id res chain seq x y z
N MET A 1 -48.90 -43.84 -5.46
CA MET A 1 -48.15 -44.82 -4.65
C MET A 1 -47.53 -44.09 -3.47
N ASN A 2 -47.65 -44.61 -2.25
CA ASN A 2 -47.14 -43.94 -1.06
C ASN A 2 -45.61 -43.73 -1.18
N ASN A 3 -45.14 -42.49 -1.08
CA ASN A 3 -43.73 -42.11 -1.31
C ASN A 3 -42.77 -42.96 -0.44
N GLN A 4 -43.20 -43.29 0.78
CA GLN A 4 -42.48 -44.14 1.72
C GLN A 4 -42.26 -45.59 1.24
N ASN A 5 -43.21 -46.15 0.49
CA ASN A 5 -43.11 -47.54 0.01
C ASN A 5 -42.05 -47.68 -1.09
N PHE A 6 -41.84 -46.64 -1.90
CA PHE A 6 -40.78 -46.64 -2.91
C PHE A 6 -39.41 -46.42 -2.27
N ILE A 7 -39.30 -45.53 -1.28
CA ILE A 7 -38.06 -45.28 -0.55
C ILE A 7 -37.57 -46.55 0.14
N ASN A 8 -38.45 -47.25 0.88
CA ASN A 8 -38.11 -48.51 1.53
C ASN A 8 -37.73 -49.61 0.53
N HIS A 9 -38.37 -49.62 -0.65
CA HIS A 9 -38.05 -50.55 -1.73
C HIS A 9 -36.61 -50.36 -2.22
N ILE A 10 -36.20 -49.11 -2.50
CA ILE A 10 -34.83 -48.81 -2.93
C ILE A 10 -33.82 -49.03 -1.80
N LYS A 11 -34.15 -48.69 -0.54
CA LYS A 11 -33.30 -49.02 0.63
C LYS A 11 -33.00 -50.52 0.68
N ASN A 12 -34.02 -51.36 0.57
CA ASN A 12 -33.86 -52.82 0.61
C ASN A 12 -33.08 -53.34 -0.59
N LEU A 13 -33.31 -52.77 -1.78
CA LEU A 13 -32.57 -53.13 -2.99
C LEU A 13 -31.06 -52.89 -2.83
N LEU A 14 -30.67 -51.75 -2.27
CA LEU A 14 -29.26 -51.42 -2.02
C LEU A 14 -28.68 -52.26 -0.86
N LYS A 15 -29.44 -52.53 0.21
CA LYS A 15 -28.99 -53.35 1.34
C LYS A 15 -28.62 -54.80 0.96
N ASN A 16 -29.03 -55.28 -0.21
CA ASN A 16 -28.66 -56.61 -0.68
C ASN A 16 -27.17 -56.75 -1.02
N ASN A 17 -26.43 -55.66 -1.18
CA ASN A 17 -25.01 -55.69 -1.44
C ASN A 17 -24.22 -55.18 -0.23
N LYS A 18 -23.43 -56.08 0.38
CA LYS A 18 -22.62 -55.80 1.56
C LYS A 18 -21.61 -54.66 1.36
N GLN A 19 -21.20 -54.39 0.12
CA GLN A 19 -20.26 -53.30 -0.19
C GLN A 19 -20.88 -51.91 0.06
N TYR A 20 -22.20 -51.81 0.16
CA TYR A 20 -22.91 -50.57 0.45
C TYR A 20 -23.25 -50.40 1.93
N LEU A 21 -22.80 -51.31 2.80
CA LEU A 21 -23.14 -51.33 4.22
C LEU A 21 -21.93 -51.08 5.11
N ASP A 22 -22.16 -50.44 6.25
CA ASP A 22 -21.19 -50.40 7.35
C ASP A 22 -21.24 -51.68 8.19
N ASN A 23 -20.40 -51.72 9.23
CA ASN A 23 -20.29 -52.87 10.15
C ASN A 23 -21.58 -53.13 10.96
N GLU A 24 -22.51 -52.16 11.01
CA GLU A 24 -23.78 -52.24 11.74
C GLU A 24 -24.98 -52.50 10.81
N GLY A 25 -24.75 -52.59 9.49
CA GLY A 25 -25.77 -52.88 8.48
C GLY A 25 -26.54 -51.65 8.00
N TYR A 26 -26.05 -50.44 8.27
CA TYR A 26 -26.58 -49.20 7.71
C TYR A 26 -25.98 -48.91 6.34
N LEU A 27 -26.76 -48.22 5.49
CA LEU A 27 -26.36 -47.90 4.13
C LEU A 27 -25.33 -46.75 4.13
N LEU A 28 -24.17 -46.99 3.53
CA LEU A 28 -23.14 -45.99 3.27
C LEU A 28 -23.54 -45.15 2.04
N VAL A 29 -24.42 -44.17 2.24
CA VAL A 29 -24.97 -43.32 1.15
C VAL A 29 -23.89 -42.64 0.33
N ASP A 30 -22.81 -42.16 0.98
CA ASP A 30 -21.69 -41.52 0.27
C ASP A 30 -20.93 -42.49 -0.63
N GLU A 31 -20.81 -43.75 -0.23
CA GLU A 31 -20.16 -44.79 -1.05
C GLU A 31 -21.04 -45.17 -2.25
N VAL A 32 -22.35 -45.31 -2.04
CA VAL A 32 -23.33 -45.53 -3.12
C VAL A 32 -23.31 -44.36 -4.11
N ARG A 33 -23.26 -43.12 -3.61
CA ARG A 33 -23.12 -41.90 -4.44
C ARG A 33 -21.82 -41.94 -5.25
N ARG A 34 -20.69 -42.23 -4.59
CA ARG A 34 -19.37 -42.29 -5.23
C ARG A 34 -19.34 -43.33 -6.37
N LEU A 35 -19.97 -44.49 -6.16
CA LEU A 35 -20.09 -45.54 -7.18
C LEU A 35 -21.02 -45.12 -8.32
N ALA A 36 -22.13 -44.43 -8.02
CA ALA A 36 -23.03 -43.89 -9.03
C ALA A 36 -22.33 -42.86 -9.93
N SER A 37 -21.55 -41.93 -9.36
CA SER A 37 -20.79 -40.92 -10.13
C SER A 37 -19.69 -41.53 -11.00
N ARG A 38 -19.25 -42.76 -10.69
CA ARG A 38 -18.26 -43.52 -11.48
C ARG A 38 -18.90 -44.50 -12.45
N TYR A 39 -20.23 -44.52 -12.55
CA TYR A 39 -20.98 -45.47 -13.36
C TYR A 39 -20.61 -46.94 -13.05
N ASP A 40 -20.49 -47.27 -11.77
CA ASP A 40 -20.18 -48.62 -11.32
C ASP A 40 -21.17 -49.65 -11.90
N GLU A 41 -20.64 -50.65 -12.59
CA GLU A 41 -21.43 -51.64 -13.33
C GLU A 41 -22.34 -52.46 -12.40
N THR A 42 -21.87 -52.80 -11.20
CA THR A 42 -22.63 -53.61 -10.24
C THR A 42 -23.83 -52.83 -9.72
N LEU A 43 -23.64 -51.56 -9.36
CA LEU A 43 -24.70 -50.68 -8.91
C LEU A 43 -25.73 -50.43 -10.02
N LEU A 44 -25.27 -50.09 -11.23
CA LEU A 44 -26.16 -49.82 -12.36
C LEU A 44 -26.98 -51.05 -12.74
N ASN A 45 -26.38 -52.23 -12.80
CA ASN A 45 -27.11 -53.47 -13.09
C ASN A 45 -28.14 -53.81 -11.99
N THR A 46 -27.80 -53.55 -10.73
CA THR A 46 -28.72 -53.74 -9.60
C THR A 46 -29.96 -52.84 -9.73
N LEU A 47 -29.75 -51.56 -10.05
CA LEU A 47 -30.84 -50.59 -10.23
C LEU A 47 -31.63 -50.83 -11.52
N TYR A 48 -30.96 -51.25 -12.60
CA TYR A 48 -31.59 -51.49 -13.89
C TYR A 48 -32.45 -52.76 -13.91
N SER A 49 -32.05 -53.78 -13.14
CA SER A 49 -32.78 -55.05 -13.03
C SER A 49 -34.12 -54.90 -12.29
N ASP A 50 -34.23 -53.93 -11.38
CA ASP A 50 -35.47 -53.65 -10.67
C ASP A 50 -36.41 -52.76 -11.50
N GLU A 51 -37.66 -53.18 -11.67
CA GLU A 51 -38.62 -52.47 -12.54
C GLU A 51 -38.91 -51.05 -12.06
N LYS A 52 -38.99 -50.83 -10.74
CA LYS A 52 -39.33 -49.52 -10.17
C LYS A 52 -38.12 -48.58 -10.26
N ALA A 53 -36.95 -49.05 -9.86
CA ALA A 53 -35.71 -48.29 -9.98
C ALA A 53 -35.39 -47.95 -11.45
N ARG A 54 -35.58 -48.90 -12.38
CA ARG A 54 -35.41 -48.66 -13.82
C ARG A 54 -36.31 -47.54 -14.33
N LYS A 55 -37.61 -47.57 -14.03
CA LYS A 55 -38.55 -46.50 -14.44
C LYS A 55 -38.21 -45.13 -13.84
N THR A 56 -37.61 -45.09 -12.65
CA THR A 56 -37.34 -43.83 -11.95
C THR A 56 -35.98 -43.24 -12.32
N PHE A 57 -34.93 -44.05 -12.42
CA PHE A 57 -33.55 -43.58 -12.56
C PHE A 57 -32.95 -43.79 -13.94
N PHE A 58 -33.69 -44.38 -14.89
CA PHE A 58 -33.23 -44.57 -16.26
C PHE A 58 -34.20 -43.97 -17.26
N GLN A 59 -33.67 -43.58 -18.42
CA GLN A 59 -34.45 -43.05 -19.54
C GLN A 59 -33.93 -43.63 -20.85
N GLU A 60 -34.84 -44.06 -21.71
CA GLU A 60 -34.52 -44.49 -23.06
C GLU A 60 -34.39 -43.28 -23.99
N VAL A 61 -33.26 -43.15 -24.67
CA VAL A 61 -33.01 -42.13 -25.69
C VAL A 61 -32.52 -42.83 -26.96
N GLY A 62 -33.43 -43.01 -27.91
CA GLY A 62 -33.14 -43.75 -29.14
C GLY A 62 -32.93 -45.25 -28.88
N LYS A 63 -31.68 -45.72 -29.04
CA LYS A 63 -31.27 -47.12 -28.79
C LYS A 63 -30.42 -47.29 -27.52
N ALA A 64 -30.26 -46.22 -26.74
CA ALA A 64 -29.41 -46.22 -25.55
C ALA A 64 -30.25 -45.92 -24.29
N THR A 65 -30.00 -46.71 -23.25
CA THR A 65 -30.51 -46.45 -21.91
C THR A 65 -29.55 -45.52 -21.17
N ILE A 66 -30.03 -44.38 -20.69
CA ILE A 66 -29.25 -43.40 -19.95
C ILE A 66 -29.61 -43.47 -18.47
N PHE A 67 -28.60 -43.58 -17.60
CA PHE A 67 -28.76 -43.44 -16.15
C PHE A 67 -28.83 -41.95 -15.77
N LYS A 68 -29.91 -41.56 -15.12
CA LYS A 68 -30.17 -40.19 -14.67
C LYS A 68 -29.45 -39.95 -13.33
N LEU A 69 -28.13 -39.77 -13.41
CA LEU A 69 -27.25 -39.59 -12.24
C LEU A 69 -27.77 -38.53 -11.27
N ASN A 70 -28.16 -37.36 -11.78
CA ASN A 70 -28.65 -36.26 -10.95
C ASN A 70 -29.96 -36.62 -10.21
N ASP A 71 -30.87 -37.37 -10.85
CA ASP A 71 -32.13 -37.80 -10.22
C ASP A 71 -31.88 -38.83 -9.12
N PHE A 72 -30.92 -39.73 -9.33
CA PHE A 72 -30.53 -40.72 -8.33
C PHE A 72 -29.78 -40.09 -7.16
N ASP A 73 -28.90 -39.13 -7.42
CA ASP A 73 -28.17 -38.39 -6.40
C ASP A 73 -29.13 -37.56 -5.54
N PHE A 74 -30.07 -36.85 -6.18
CA PHE A 74 -31.14 -36.14 -5.47
C PHE A 74 -32.00 -37.08 -4.62
N PHE A 75 -32.29 -38.28 -5.10
CA PHE A 75 -33.02 -39.29 -4.32
C PHE A 75 -32.24 -39.78 -3.10
N LEU A 76 -30.93 -40.02 -3.25
CA LEU A 76 -30.05 -40.38 -2.14
C LEU A 76 -30.05 -39.27 -1.07
N GLU A 77 -29.94 -38.02 -1.48
CA GLU A 77 -29.92 -36.85 -0.60
C GLU A 77 -31.23 -36.62 0.15
N GLU A 78 -32.36 -36.60 -0.55
CA GLU A 78 -33.63 -36.19 0.03
C GLU A 78 -34.33 -37.29 0.81
N LYS A 79 -34.08 -38.56 0.47
CA LYS A 79 -34.93 -39.68 0.91
C LYS A 79 -34.19 -40.81 1.60
N LEU A 80 -32.85 -40.87 1.50
CA LEU A 80 -32.04 -41.95 2.07
C LEU A 80 -31.09 -41.50 3.20
N ILE A 81 -30.92 -40.19 3.43
CA ILE A 81 -30.16 -39.67 4.57
C ILE A 81 -31.03 -39.74 5.83
N ASP A 82 -30.98 -40.87 6.54
CA ASP A 82 -31.50 -40.97 7.93
C ASP A 82 -30.41 -40.68 8.99
N ASN A 83 -29.15 -40.51 8.58
CA ASN A 83 -28.00 -40.49 9.51
C ASN A 83 -27.20 -39.16 9.52
N SER A 84 -27.86 -38.03 9.26
CA SER A 84 -27.28 -36.73 9.58
C SER A 84 -28.14 -36.03 10.63
N TYR A 85 -27.57 -35.80 11.82
CA TYR A 85 -28.18 -34.94 12.85
C TYR A 85 -28.29 -33.47 12.40
N THR A 86 -27.86 -33.15 11.17
CA THR A 86 -27.98 -31.83 10.57
C THR A 86 -28.56 -31.95 9.16
N ALA A 87 -29.40 -30.99 8.77
CA ALA A 87 -29.94 -30.91 7.41
C ALA A 87 -28.91 -30.38 6.37
N TYR A 88 -27.62 -30.35 6.72
CA TYR A 88 -26.56 -29.67 5.98
C TYR A 88 -25.44 -30.65 5.62
N GLU A 89 -24.76 -30.41 4.49
CA GLU A 89 -23.53 -31.12 4.13
C GLU A 89 -22.50 -31.03 5.27
N ASN A 90 -21.54 -31.96 5.36
CA ASN A 90 -20.39 -31.91 6.28
C ASN A 90 -19.40 -30.78 5.91
N ARG A 91 -19.90 -29.56 5.70
CA ARG A 91 -19.16 -28.36 5.32
C ARG A 91 -19.63 -27.23 6.23
N ILE A 92 -18.69 -26.55 6.86
CA ILE A 92 -18.98 -25.36 7.66
C ILE A 92 -19.24 -24.19 6.70
N GLY A 93 -20.34 -23.47 6.89
CA GLY A 93 -20.61 -22.22 6.19
C GLY A 93 -22.04 -21.73 6.39
N LEU A 94 -22.40 -20.70 5.62
CA LEU A 94 -23.74 -20.11 5.65
C LEU A 94 -24.61 -20.76 4.57
N ALA A 95 -25.89 -20.97 4.86
CA ALA A 95 -26.85 -21.58 3.94
C ALA A 95 -28.20 -20.85 4.00
N THR A 96 -28.94 -20.87 2.89
CA THR A 96 -30.37 -20.51 2.88
C THR A 96 -31.18 -21.74 2.49
N GLY A 97 -32.07 -22.16 3.39
CA GLY A 97 -32.69 -23.49 3.31
C GLY A 97 -31.64 -24.60 3.36
N LYS A 98 -31.65 -25.50 2.37
CA LYS A 98 -30.72 -26.64 2.25
C LYS A 98 -29.53 -26.38 1.30
N LYS A 99 -29.42 -25.19 0.69
CA LYS A 99 -28.34 -24.85 -0.24
C LYS A 99 -27.30 -23.95 0.43
N MET A 100 -26.03 -24.31 0.27
CA MET A 100 -24.90 -23.52 0.75
C MET A 100 -24.78 -22.22 -0.07
N LEU A 101 -24.52 -21.11 0.61
CA LEU A 101 -24.39 -19.79 -0.03
C LEU A 101 -23.33 -19.72 -1.14
N LYS A 102 -22.24 -20.48 -1.00
CA LYS A 102 -21.17 -20.56 -2.02
C LYS A 102 -21.62 -21.17 -3.35
N ASP A 103 -22.70 -21.96 -3.33
CA ASP A 103 -23.24 -22.71 -4.47
C ASP A 103 -24.42 -21.96 -5.11
N MET A 104 -24.71 -20.74 -4.64
CA MET A 104 -25.82 -19.92 -5.12
C MET A 104 -25.29 -18.71 -5.89
N SER A 105 -25.90 -18.44 -7.04
CA SER A 105 -25.67 -17.23 -7.84
C SER A 105 -26.50 -16.03 -7.36
N ASP A 106 -27.56 -16.31 -6.61
CA ASP A 106 -28.63 -15.33 -6.34
C ASP A 106 -28.42 -14.58 -5.03
N VAL A 107 -27.27 -14.81 -4.36
CA VAL A 107 -26.95 -14.16 -3.10
C VAL A 107 -25.81 -13.17 -3.29
N VAL A 108 -26.11 -11.95 -2.86
CA VAL A 108 -25.26 -10.80 -2.96
C VAL A 108 -24.76 -10.45 -1.57
N LEU A 109 -23.45 -10.22 -1.43
CA LEU A 109 -22.90 -9.56 -0.27
C LEU A 109 -23.29 -8.08 -0.30
N ASN A 110 -24.46 -7.76 0.25
CA ASN A 110 -24.88 -6.39 0.46
C ASN A 110 -24.29 -5.87 1.76
N PHE A 111 -23.46 -4.84 1.66
CA PHE A 111 -22.84 -4.21 2.80
C PHE A 111 -23.57 -2.90 3.13
N PRO A 112 -24.44 -2.85 4.15
CA PRO A 112 -25.29 -1.68 4.39
C PRO A 112 -24.50 -0.42 4.73
N TYR A 113 -23.30 -0.54 5.31
CA TYR A 113 -22.40 0.58 5.63
C TYR A 113 -20.94 0.10 5.72
N LYS A 114 -20.42 -0.60 4.71
CA LYS A 114 -19.02 -1.05 4.77
C LYS A 114 -18.10 0.11 4.44
N ASP A 115 -17.31 0.50 5.43
CA ASP A 115 -16.17 1.39 5.32
C ASP A 115 -15.44 1.24 3.98
N CYS A 116 -15.70 2.20 3.09
CA CYS A 116 -14.81 2.71 2.06
C CYS A 116 -13.91 1.68 1.35
N ILE A 117 -14.49 0.79 0.53
CA ILE A 117 -13.91 0.63 -0.81
C ILE A 117 -14.37 1.87 -1.59
N LEU A 118 -13.75 3.01 -1.28
CA LEU A 118 -13.68 4.09 -2.25
C LEU A 118 -12.97 3.47 -3.44
N GLU A 119 -13.51 3.67 -4.64
CA GLU A 119 -12.73 3.52 -5.86
C GLU A 119 -11.62 4.58 -5.76
N GLY A 120 -10.58 4.29 -4.99
CA GLY A 120 -9.46 5.19 -4.73
C GLY A 120 -8.50 5.23 -5.91
N GLY A 121 -8.95 4.76 -7.06
CA GLY A 121 -8.29 4.88 -8.35
C GLY A 121 -9.07 5.94 -9.09
N GLN A 122 -8.35 6.92 -9.61
CA GLN A 122 -8.87 7.84 -10.60
C GLN A 122 -8.02 7.59 -11.85
N SER A 123 -8.61 7.04 -12.89
CA SER A 123 -7.98 7.05 -14.21
C SER A 123 -8.35 8.33 -14.96
N THR A 124 -7.52 8.77 -15.90
CA THR A 124 -7.84 9.84 -16.86
C THR A 124 -9.06 9.50 -17.74
N GLU A 125 -9.56 8.27 -17.66
CA GLU A 125 -10.63 7.68 -18.46
C GLU A 125 -11.94 7.46 -17.67
N GLU A 126 -11.98 7.81 -16.38
CA GLU A 126 -13.23 7.72 -15.61
C GLU A 126 -14.22 8.77 -16.11
N GLY A 127 -15.15 8.27 -16.92
CA GLY A 127 -16.11 9.03 -17.70
C GLY A 127 -17.16 9.77 -16.89
N LEU A 128 -18.08 10.39 -17.62
CA LEU A 128 -19.30 10.97 -17.07
C LEU A 128 -20.14 9.84 -16.48
N ASP A 129 -20.61 10.01 -15.24
CA ASP A 129 -21.60 9.11 -14.66
C ASP A 129 -23.00 9.61 -14.98
N THR A 130 -23.85 8.67 -15.38
CA THR A 130 -25.26 8.91 -15.63
C THR A 130 -26.06 8.67 -14.34
N TYR A 131 -26.78 9.69 -13.89
CA TYR A 131 -27.73 9.60 -12.78
C TYR A 131 -29.09 10.15 -13.20
N PHE A 132 -30.12 9.79 -12.46
CA PHE A 132 -31.49 10.22 -12.73
C PHE A 132 -31.93 11.19 -11.63
N GLU A 133 -32.29 12.42 -12.00
CA GLU A 133 -32.76 13.45 -11.07
C GLU A 133 -34.24 13.76 -11.35
N TYR A 134 -35.07 13.77 -10.31
CA TYR A 134 -36.49 14.08 -10.46
C TYR A 134 -36.65 15.57 -10.81
N SER A 135 -37.32 15.83 -11.94
CA SER A 135 -37.56 17.19 -12.43
C SER A 135 -38.99 17.60 -12.10
N ASP A 136 -39.15 18.47 -11.10
CA ASP A 136 -40.48 19.04 -10.73
C ASP A 136 -41.18 19.76 -11.90
N LYS A 137 -40.41 20.15 -12.93
CA LYS A 137 -40.94 20.81 -14.14
C LYS A 137 -41.57 19.83 -15.12
N VAL A 138 -41.07 18.61 -15.17
CA VAL A 138 -41.47 17.59 -16.17
C VAL A 138 -42.23 16.43 -15.52
N GLY A 139 -42.20 16.33 -14.18
CA GLY A 139 -42.89 15.30 -13.42
C GLY A 139 -42.25 13.92 -13.52
N GLU A 140 -41.08 13.82 -14.15
CA GLU A 140 -40.35 12.59 -14.43
C GLU A 140 -38.88 12.70 -14.01
N TYR A 141 -38.21 11.55 -13.93
CA TYR A 141 -36.77 11.48 -13.71
C TYR A 141 -36.03 11.76 -15.00
N GLU A 142 -35.19 12.79 -15.00
CA GLU A 142 -34.35 13.16 -16.13
C GLU A 142 -32.98 12.50 -16.00
N GLU A 143 -32.50 11.91 -17.10
CA GLU A 143 -31.14 11.42 -17.21
C GLU A 143 -30.15 12.61 -17.25
N LYS A 144 -29.19 12.64 -16.33
CA LYS A 144 -28.15 13.64 -16.24
C LYS A 144 -26.78 12.99 -16.20
N GLN A 145 -25.83 13.64 -16.87
CA GLN A 145 -24.43 13.25 -16.86
C GLN A 145 -23.62 14.28 -16.09
N ALA A 146 -22.86 13.81 -15.09
CA ALA A 146 -21.90 14.65 -14.38
C ALA A 146 -20.56 13.94 -14.24
N LYS A 147 -19.50 14.73 -13.98
CA LYS A 147 -18.26 14.15 -13.47
C LYS A 147 -18.59 13.36 -12.20
N ARG A 148 -18.07 12.13 -12.10
CA ARG A 148 -18.17 11.26 -10.93
C ARG A 148 -17.99 12.05 -9.64
N LYS A 149 -19.08 12.22 -8.88
CA LYS A 149 -19.04 12.70 -7.50
C LYS A 149 -19.19 11.48 -6.61
N GLU A 150 -18.09 11.10 -5.97
CA GLU A 150 -17.98 10.08 -4.90
C GLU A 150 -19.13 9.05 -4.87
N ILE A 151 -19.00 7.95 -5.64
CA ILE A 151 -19.92 6.83 -5.49
C ILE A 151 -19.49 5.99 -4.28
N PHE A 152 -20.34 5.92 -3.28
CA PHE A 152 -20.34 4.79 -2.35
C PHE A 152 -20.83 3.56 -3.12
N PHE A 153 -20.03 2.50 -3.20
CA PHE A 153 -20.45 1.23 -3.80
C PHE A 153 -21.69 0.70 -3.06
N ASN A 154 -22.87 0.87 -3.65
CA ASN A 154 -24.08 0.11 -3.34
C ASN A 154 -24.43 -0.75 -4.56
N GLN A 155 -23.43 -1.38 -5.16
CA GLN A 155 -23.65 -2.33 -6.24
C GLN A 155 -23.52 -3.75 -5.74
N VAL A 156 -24.43 -4.57 -6.24
CA VAL A 156 -24.41 -6.02 -6.13
C VAL A 156 -23.15 -6.53 -6.82
N LEU A 157 -22.17 -7.03 -6.05
CA LEU A 157 -21.00 -7.67 -6.62
C LEU A 157 -21.37 -9.07 -7.11
N ALA A 158 -21.16 -9.33 -8.40
CA ALA A 158 -21.36 -10.64 -8.99
C ALA A 158 -20.22 -11.60 -8.61
N LYS A 159 -20.46 -12.92 -8.70
CA LYS A 159 -19.49 -13.96 -8.28
C LYS A 159 -18.15 -13.85 -9.00
N ASP A 160 -18.16 -13.51 -10.29
CA ASP A 160 -16.99 -13.28 -11.12
C ASP A 160 -16.19 -12.04 -10.70
N GLU A 161 -16.85 -11.00 -10.17
CA GLU A 161 -16.17 -9.84 -9.59
C GLU A 161 -15.48 -10.17 -8.26
N ILE A 162 -16.02 -11.14 -7.50
CA ILE A 162 -15.39 -11.68 -6.29
C ILE A 162 -14.13 -12.47 -6.64
N ASP A 163 -14.15 -13.27 -7.72
CA ASP A 163 -12.96 -13.99 -8.15
C ASP A 163 -11.86 -13.01 -8.61
N ARG A 164 -12.23 -11.97 -9.37
CA ARG A 164 -11.31 -10.88 -9.73
C ARG A 164 -10.74 -10.16 -8.50
N LEU A 165 -11.47 -9.99 -7.41
CA LEU A 165 -10.92 -9.39 -6.18
C LEU A 165 -9.71 -10.14 -5.63
N THR A 166 -9.60 -11.44 -5.90
CA THR A 166 -8.53 -12.31 -5.38
C THR A 166 -7.36 -12.54 -6.36
N GLU A 167 -7.49 -12.11 -7.61
CA GLU A 167 -6.41 -12.21 -8.59
C GLU A 167 -5.22 -11.29 -8.23
N PRO A 168 -3.97 -11.68 -8.58
CA PRO A 168 -2.81 -10.82 -8.39
C PRO A 168 -2.97 -9.48 -9.13
N LYS A 169 -2.77 -8.35 -8.43
CA LYS A 169 -3.00 -7.00 -8.99
C LYS A 169 -1.73 -6.29 -9.45
N ALA A 170 -0.56 -6.87 -9.19
CA ALA A 170 0.72 -6.36 -9.67
C ALA A 170 1.57 -7.50 -10.22
N PHE A 171 2.56 -7.14 -11.03
CA PHE A 171 3.56 -8.04 -11.62
C PHE A 171 3.05 -9.02 -12.70
N GLU A 172 1.86 -8.83 -13.25
CA GLU A 172 1.33 -9.70 -14.31
C GLU A 172 1.73 -9.24 -15.74
N ASN A 173 1.83 -7.92 -15.97
CA ASN A 173 2.10 -7.33 -17.30
C ASN A 173 3.38 -6.49 -17.29
N ILE A 174 4.53 -7.14 -17.08
CA ILE A 174 5.81 -6.45 -16.89
C ILE A 174 6.49 -6.15 -18.23
N LYS A 175 6.95 -4.90 -18.39
CA LYS A 175 7.81 -4.46 -19.49
C LYS A 175 9.14 -3.95 -18.94
N ARG A 176 10.26 -4.25 -19.62
CA ARG A 176 11.59 -3.74 -19.24
C ARG A 176 12.02 -2.64 -20.21
N TYR A 177 12.44 -1.51 -19.66
CA TYR A 177 13.01 -0.38 -20.41
C TYR A 177 14.48 -0.21 -20.07
N THR A 178 15.34 -0.25 -21.08
CA THR A 178 16.78 -0.01 -20.99
C THR A 178 17.14 1.30 -21.72
N LYS A 179 18.44 1.62 -21.80
CA LYS A 179 18.89 2.79 -22.58
C LYS A 179 18.69 2.57 -24.08
N GLU A 180 18.72 1.32 -24.53
CA GLU A 180 18.54 0.93 -25.93
C GLU A 180 17.07 0.80 -26.35
N GLY A 181 16.12 0.65 -25.42
CA GLY A 181 14.68 0.61 -25.73
C GLY A 181 13.86 -0.32 -24.83
N GLU A 182 12.75 -0.83 -25.36
CA GLU A 182 11.92 -1.87 -24.71
C GLU A 182 12.53 -3.25 -24.98
N GLU A 183 12.68 -4.05 -23.93
CA GLU A 183 13.20 -5.42 -23.97
C GLU A 183 12.20 -6.41 -23.35
N GLU A 184 12.29 -7.66 -23.77
CA GLU A 184 11.47 -8.74 -23.21
C GLU A 184 11.83 -8.97 -21.73
N PHE A 185 10.80 -9.03 -20.87
CA PHE A 185 11.00 -9.29 -19.46
C PHE A 185 11.28 -10.77 -19.23
N THR A 186 12.46 -11.09 -18.69
CA THR A 186 12.85 -12.48 -18.36
C THR A 186 12.70 -12.77 -16.88
N SER A 187 13.30 -11.94 -16.02
CA SER A 187 13.26 -12.08 -14.57
C SER A 187 13.68 -10.79 -13.87
N PHE A 188 13.27 -10.65 -12.60
CA PHE A 188 13.72 -9.57 -11.74
C PHE A 188 15.16 -9.77 -11.27
N ASN A 189 15.91 -8.68 -11.20
CA ASN A 189 17.15 -8.59 -10.46
C ASN A 189 16.84 -8.69 -8.97
N ARG A 190 17.61 -9.50 -8.23
CA ARG A 190 17.41 -9.72 -6.80
C ARG A 190 18.72 -9.56 -6.02
N ASN A 191 18.63 -9.05 -4.80
CA ASN A 191 19.76 -8.99 -3.87
C ASN A 191 20.01 -10.35 -3.18
N GLY A 192 21.02 -10.44 -2.32
CA GLY A 192 21.35 -11.66 -1.57
C GLY A 192 20.27 -12.15 -0.60
N GLU A 193 19.25 -11.33 -0.31
CA GLU A 193 18.08 -11.69 0.50
C GLU A 193 16.87 -12.06 -0.39
N GLY A 194 17.08 -12.19 -1.70
CA GLY A 194 16.03 -12.51 -2.66
C GLY A 194 15.05 -11.36 -2.92
N THR A 195 15.36 -10.11 -2.53
CA THR A 195 14.46 -8.97 -2.75
C THR A 195 14.69 -8.33 -4.11
N ILE A 196 13.62 -7.99 -4.83
CA ILE A 196 13.71 -7.26 -6.11
C ILE A 196 14.51 -5.95 -5.95
N THR A 197 15.46 -5.72 -6.86
CA THR A 197 16.31 -4.51 -6.90
C THR A 197 16.10 -3.65 -8.14
N ASP A 198 15.22 -4.06 -9.04
CA ASP A 198 14.87 -3.24 -10.21
C ASP A 198 14.16 -1.95 -9.81
N ASN A 199 14.28 -0.93 -10.65
CA ASN A 199 13.44 0.25 -10.57
C ASN A 199 12.06 -0.10 -11.17
N LEU A 200 11.00 0.08 -10.38
CA LEU A 200 9.65 -0.33 -10.76
C LEU A 200 8.75 0.89 -10.97
N ILE A 201 8.01 0.90 -12.08
CA ILE A 201 6.90 1.82 -12.33
C ILE A 201 5.63 0.96 -12.39
N ILE A 202 4.67 1.24 -11.51
CA ILE A 202 3.42 0.48 -11.41
C ILE A 202 2.28 1.41 -11.82
N LYS A 203 1.59 1.06 -12.90
CA LYS A 203 0.37 1.76 -13.35
C LYS A 203 -0.84 1.11 -12.69
N GLY A 204 -1.62 1.88 -11.93
CA GLY A 204 -2.87 1.42 -11.32
C GLY A 204 -3.25 2.20 -10.07
N ASN A 205 -4.30 1.73 -9.38
CA ASN A 205 -4.69 2.26 -8.08
C ASN A 205 -3.59 1.96 -7.04
N ASN A 206 -3.08 3.01 -6.41
CA ASN A 206 -1.99 2.91 -5.45
C ASN A 206 -2.34 2.05 -4.22
N LEU A 207 -3.58 1.98 -3.76
CA LEU A 207 -3.97 1.11 -2.64
C LEU A 207 -3.76 -0.37 -3.00
N LEU A 208 -4.25 -0.78 -4.18
CA LEU A 208 -4.06 -2.15 -4.68
C LEU A 208 -2.58 -2.47 -4.95
N ALA A 209 -1.85 -1.50 -5.49
CA ALA A 209 -0.41 -1.63 -5.70
C ALA A 209 0.33 -1.84 -4.36
N LEU A 210 0.04 -1.03 -3.33
CA LEU A 210 0.66 -1.15 -2.01
C LEU A 210 0.38 -2.52 -1.37
N HIS A 211 -0.85 -3.03 -1.46
CA HIS A 211 -1.18 -4.37 -0.98
C HIS A 211 -0.44 -5.47 -1.74
N SER A 212 -0.31 -5.32 -3.06
CA SER A 212 0.42 -6.29 -3.90
C SER A 212 1.93 -6.26 -3.67
N LEU A 213 2.47 -5.14 -3.18
CA LEU A 213 3.88 -4.99 -2.82
C LEU A 213 4.23 -5.62 -1.47
N LEU A 214 3.25 -5.86 -0.58
CA LEU A 214 3.50 -6.39 0.76
C LEU A 214 4.28 -7.72 0.77
N PRO A 215 3.92 -8.76 0.00
CA PRO A 215 4.63 -10.03 0.03
C PRO A 215 6.12 -9.90 -0.29
N GLU A 216 6.48 -8.97 -1.19
CA GLU A 216 7.87 -8.78 -1.64
C GLU A 216 8.63 -7.78 -0.77
N PHE A 217 8.01 -6.67 -0.34
CA PHE A 217 8.69 -5.50 0.22
C PHE A 217 8.35 -5.18 1.69
N LYS A 218 7.55 -6.00 2.38
CA LYS A 218 7.24 -5.79 3.81
C LYS A 218 8.52 -5.64 4.64
N GLY A 219 8.62 -4.52 5.36
CA GLY A 219 9.79 -4.23 6.19
C GLY A 219 11.07 -3.93 5.42
N LYS A 220 11.02 -3.63 4.11
CA LYS A 220 12.20 -3.45 3.24
C LYS A 220 12.33 -2.06 2.66
N ILE A 221 11.31 -1.21 2.74
CA ILE A 221 11.35 0.15 2.21
C ILE A 221 12.07 1.10 3.17
N LYS A 222 13.09 1.80 2.69
CA LYS A 222 13.90 2.73 3.49
C LYS A 222 13.26 4.11 3.63
N LEU A 223 12.65 4.59 2.55
CA LEU A 223 12.08 5.94 2.47
C LEU A 223 10.83 5.88 1.62
N ILE A 224 9.77 6.53 2.09
CA ILE A 224 8.56 6.81 1.33
C ILE A 224 8.42 8.33 1.23
N TYR A 225 8.09 8.83 0.05
CA TYR A 225 7.72 10.23 -0.17
C TYR A 225 6.40 10.22 -0.93
N ILE A 226 5.42 10.97 -0.43
CA ILE A 226 4.12 11.13 -1.08
C ILE A 226 3.71 12.61 -1.11
N ASP A 227 3.02 12.97 -2.18
CA ASP A 227 2.42 14.29 -2.41
C ASP A 227 0.93 14.07 -2.74
N PRO A 228 0.10 13.75 -1.73
CA PRO A 228 -1.33 13.50 -1.93
C PRO A 228 -2.08 14.76 -2.38
N PRO A 229 -3.34 14.64 -2.87
CA PRO A 229 -4.18 15.80 -3.14
C PRO A 229 -4.37 16.65 -1.87
N TYR A 230 -4.31 17.97 -2.00
CA TYR A 230 -4.33 18.93 -0.88
C TYR A 230 -5.74 19.34 -0.45
N ASN A 231 -6.76 18.89 -1.18
CA ASN A 231 -8.16 19.23 -0.96
C ASN A 231 -8.43 20.74 -1.11
N THR A 232 -7.83 21.37 -2.13
CA THR A 232 -7.87 22.83 -2.30
C THR A 232 -9.18 23.36 -2.87
N GLU A 233 -10.10 22.49 -3.30
CA GLU A 233 -11.35 22.82 -4.02
C GLU A 233 -11.12 23.45 -5.41
N ASN A 234 -9.87 23.57 -5.87
CA ASN A 234 -9.54 24.00 -7.23
C ASN A 234 -9.36 22.78 -8.13
N ASP A 235 -10.43 22.43 -8.86
CA ASP A 235 -10.45 21.38 -9.89
C ASP A 235 -9.63 21.76 -11.14
N SER A 236 -8.33 22.00 -10.96
CA SER A 236 -7.39 22.15 -12.07
C SER A 236 -7.01 20.77 -12.64
N PHE A 237 -7.84 20.34 -13.59
CA PHE A 237 -7.66 19.38 -14.70
C PHE A 237 -7.01 17.99 -14.52
N VAL A 238 -6.45 17.55 -13.37
CA VAL A 238 -5.80 16.21 -13.32
C VAL A 238 -6.16 15.35 -12.10
N TYR A 239 -6.64 15.91 -11.00
CA TYR A 239 -7.03 15.15 -9.80
C TYR A 239 -8.33 15.69 -9.21
N ASN A 240 -9.16 14.81 -8.63
CA ASN A 240 -10.23 15.25 -7.74
C ASN A 240 -9.57 15.86 -6.50
N ASP A 241 -9.63 17.19 -6.37
CA ASP A 241 -9.08 17.93 -5.23
C ASP A 241 -10.22 18.50 -4.35
N ASN A 242 -11.38 17.83 -4.42
CA ASN A 242 -12.62 18.18 -3.74
C ASN A 242 -13.20 16.94 -3.04
N PHE A 243 -12.51 16.49 -1.99
CA PHE A 243 -12.97 15.43 -1.11
C PHE A 243 -13.76 16.02 0.06
N ASN A 244 -14.80 15.33 0.53
CA ASN A 244 -15.24 15.54 1.90
C ASN A 244 -14.07 15.21 2.84
N HIS A 245 -13.83 16.03 3.86
CA HIS A 245 -12.74 15.85 4.81
C HIS A 245 -12.67 14.43 5.41
N SER A 246 -13.82 13.84 5.74
CA SER A 246 -13.90 12.46 6.24
C SER A 246 -13.49 11.40 5.20
N SER A 247 -13.85 11.62 3.94
CA SER A 247 -13.42 10.80 2.79
C SER A 247 -11.92 10.90 2.57
N TRP A 248 -11.35 12.12 2.63
CA TRP A 248 -9.90 12.34 2.48
C TRP A 248 -9.10 11.64 3.58
N LEU A 249 -9.51 11.77 4.84
CA LEU A 249 -8.86 11.08 5.95
C LEU A 249 -8.91 9.56 5.80
N THR A 250 -10.05 9.01 5.36
CA THR A 250 -10.18 7.56 5.12
C THR A 250 -9.30 7.11 3.95
N PHE A 251 -9.29 7.89 2.86
CA PHE A 251 -8.42 7.67 1.70
C PHE A 251 -6.94 7.62 2.10
N MET A 252 -6.50 8.57 2.93
CA MET A 252 -5.12 8.63 3.43
C MET A 252 -4.81 7.51 4.41
N ARG A 253 -5.72 7.22 5.35
CA ARG A 253 -5.56 6.19 6.38
C ARG A 253 -5.23 4.84 5.77
N ASN A 254 -6.03 4.38 4.81
CA ASN A 254 -5.88 3.07 4.19
C ASN A 254 -4.50 2.90 3.54
N ARG A 255 -3.91 3.98 3.02
CA ARG A 255 -2.59 3.97 2.38
C ARG A 255 -1.46 4.06 3.39
N LEU A 256 -1.62 4.92 4.39
CA LEU A 256 -0.62 5.14 5.43
C LEU A 256 -0.42 3.90 6.30
N GLU A 257 -1.47 3.14 6.59
CA GLU A 257 -1.38 1.87 7.33
C GLU A 257 -0.51 0.84 6.58
N ILE A 258 -0.68 0.71 5.26
CA ILE A 258 0.14 -0.20 4.45
C ILE A 258 1.56 0.33 4.26
N ALA A 259 1.73 1.64 4.08
CA ALA A 259 3.04 2.28 4.02
C ALA A 259 3.89 1.98 5.27
N LEU A 260 3.29 2.01 6.47
CA LEU A 260 3.95 1.66 7.72
C LEU A 260 4.48 0.21 7.72
N LEU A 261 3.73 -0.73 7.16
CA LEU A 261 4.13 -2.15 7.08
C LEU A 261 5.30 -2.37 6.10
N LEU A 262 5.35 -1.58 5.03
CA LEU A 262 6.42 -1.64 4.03
C LEU A 262 7.75 -1.08 4.56
N LEU A 263 7.71 -0.12 5.48
CA LEU A 263 8.92 0.51 6.01
C LEU A 263 9.82 -0.44 6.83
N LYS A 264 11.13 -0.31 6.63
CA LYS A 264 12.18 -0.81 7.54
C LYS A 264 12.02 -0.18 8.92
N GLU A 265 12.62 -0.81 9.94
CA GLU A 265 12.63 -0.25 11.32
C GLU A 265 13.24 1.16 11.37
N GLU A 266 14.34 1.38 10.66
CA GLU A 266 14.96 2.70 10.48
C GLU A 266 14.38 3.49 9.29
N GLY A 267 13.24 3.08 8.77
CA GLY A 267 12.57 3.71 7.63
C GLY A 267 11.83 4.98 8.01
N VAL A 268 11.70 5.90 7.05
CA VAL A 268 11.02 7.18 7.21
C VAL A 268 10.01 7.45 6.11
N ILE A 269 8.98 8.23 6.41
CA ILE A 269 7.98 8.71 5.45
C ILE A 269 7.90 10.24 5.48
N PHE A 270 7.82 10.83 4.30
CA PHE A 270 7.59 12.25 4.05
C PHE A 270 6.22 12.42 3.38
N VAL A 271 5.40 13.33 3.91
CA VAL A 271 4.08 13.64 3.37
C VAL A 271 3.97 15.15 3.16
N SER A 272 3.92 15.57 1.89
CA SER A 272 3.77 16.98 1.50
C SER A 272 2.30 17.40 1.50
N LEU A 273 1.98 18.51 2.14
CA LEU A 273 0.60 18.99 2.37
C LEU A 273 0.57 20.53 2.38
N ASP A 274 -0.60 21.11 2.13
CA ASP A 274 -0.85 22.53 2.41
C ASP A 274 -1.42 22.74 3.83
N ASP A 275 -1.82 23.96 4.14
CA ASP A 275 -2.36 24.34 5.44
C ASP A 275 -3.75 23.73 5.71
N LYS A 276 -4.48 23.24 4.69
CA LYS A 276 -5.85 22.72 4.85
C LYS A 276 -5.85 21.37 5.57
N GLU A 277 -5.05 20.43 5.07
CA GLU A 277 -5.09 19.03 5.54
C GLU A 277 -3.89 18.65 6.43
N SER A 278 -2.84 19.49 6.51
CA SER A 278 -1.61 19.18 7.27
C SER A 278 -1.86 18.82 8.74
N HIS A 279 -2.67 19.60 9.44
CA HIS A 279 -2.93 19.38 10.87
C HIS A 279 -3.76 18.13 11.14
N TYR A 280 -4.73 17.83 10.29
CA TYR A 280 -5.57 16.64 10.43
C TYR A 280 -4.82 15.37 10.02
N CYS A 281 -4.03 15.45 8.94
CA CYS A 281 -3.12 14.39 8.55
C CYS A 281 -2.09 14.09 9.64
N LYS A 282 -1.56 15.12 10.32
CA LYS A 282 -0.69 14.95 11.49
C LYS A 282 -1.35 14.15 12.60
N VAL A 283 -2.61 14.45 12.94
CA VAL A 283 -3.38 13.71 13.95
C VAL A 283 -3.62 12.26 13.50
N LEU A 284 -3.95 12.05 12.22
CA LEU A 284 -4.11 10.72 11.65
C LEU A 284 -2.81 9.92 11.72
N MET A 285 -1.69 10.51 11.28
CA MET A 285 -0.37 9.88 11.33
C MET A 285 0.07 9.59 12.76
N ASP A 286 -0.24 10.43 13.74
CA ASP A 286 -0.01 10.15 15.16
C ASP A 286 -0.72 8.88 15.63
N SER A 287 -1.92 8.59 15.11
CA SER A 287 -2.65 7.36 15.48
C SER A 287 -2.01 6.10 14.88
N ILE A 288 -1.50 6.19 13.65
CA ILE A 288 -0.92 5.09 12.87
C ILE A 288 0.53 4.84 13.27
N PHE A 289 1.38 5.87 13.18
CA PHE A 289 2.82 5.81 13.42
C PHE A 289 3.21 6.00 14.88
N LYS A 290 2.30 6.47 15.74
CA LYS A 290 2.54 6.90 17.13
C LYS A 290 3.25 8.25 17.22
N ARG A 291 2.88 9.03 18.24
CA ARG A 291 3.32 10.43 18.44
C ARG A 291 4.83 10.55 18.61
N GLU A 292 5.42 9.61 19.34
CA GLU A 292 6.85 9.53 19.60
C GLU A 292 7.69 9.29 18.35
N ASN A 293 7.07 8.84 17.25
CA ASN A 293 7.76 8.59 15.99
C ASN A 293 7.71 9.78 15.02
N PHE A 294 7.08 10.89 15.42
CA PHE A 294 7.15 12.14 14.69
C PHE A 294 8.56 12.75 14.83
N ILE A 295 9.18 13.12 13.70
CA ILE A 295 10.52 13.72 13.69
C ILE A 295 10.43 15.24 13.53
N ALA A 296 9.72 15.71 12.50
CA ALA A 296 9.69 17.13 12.15
C ALA A 296 8.52 17.48 11.24
N ASP A 297 8.12 18.75 11.31
CA ASP A 297 7.33 19.42 10.29
C ASP A 297 8.26 20.40 9.56
N ILE A 298 8.45 20.19 8.26
CA ILE A 298 9.38 20.96 7.44
C ILE A 298 8.57 21.98 6.62
N CYS A 299 8.75 23.26 6.93
CA CYS A 299 8.15 24.35 6.16
C CYS A 299 8.86 24.50 4.80
N HIS A 300 8.21 24.08 3.72
CA HIS A 300 8.70 24.26 2.36
C HIS A 300 8.18 25.57 1.78
N LYS A 301 9.07 26.52 1.49
CA LYS A 301 8.71 27.79 0.85
C LYS A 301 8.20 27.54 -0.59
N SER A 302 6.89 27.51 -0.78
CA SER A 302 6.24 27.24 -2.05
C SER A 302 6.14 28.46 -2.96
N ARG A 303 6.20 29.68 -2.39
CA ARG A 303 6.10 30.94 -3.15
C ARG A 303 7.14 31.97 -2.69
N ALA A 304 7.72 32.68 -3.65
CA ALA A 304 8.67 33.76 -3.40
C ALA A 304 7.97 35.11 -3.14
N SER A 305 6.89 35.38 -3.87
CA SER A 305 6.09 36.60 -3.80
C SER A 305 5.07 36.55 -2.67
N ILE A 306 4.81 37.72 -2.08
CA ILE A 306 3.78 37.92 -1.05
C ILE A 306 2.51 38.38 -1.78
N SER A 307 1.41 37.67 -1.59
CA SER A 307 0.09 38.10 -2.04
C SER A 307 -0.42 39.20 -1.11
N ASN A 308 -0.94 40.27 -1.71
CA ASN A 308 -1.57 41.39 -0.98
C ASN A 308 -3.10 41.19 -0.82
N ASP A 309 -3.65 40.12 -1.40
CA ASP A 309 -5.10 39.87 -1.44
C ASP A 309 -5.59 39.07 -0.21
N LYS A 310 -4.67 38.64 0.66
CA LYS A 310 -4.96 37.86 1.88
C LYS A 310 -4.36 38.54 3.11
N ILE A 311 -4.98 38.29 4.27
CA ILE A 311 -4.49 38.77 5.58
C ILE A 311 -3.06 38.26 5.84
N ILE A 312 -2.80 37.00 5.53
CA ILE A 312 -1.47 36.39 5.54
C ILE A 312 -1.28 35.66 4.20
N SER A 313 -0.18 35.96 3.52
CA SER A 313 0.15 35.29 2.27
C SER A 313 0.61 33.84 2.53
N PRO A 314 -0.05 32.82 1.95
CA PRO A 314 0.36 31.43 2.07
C PRO A 314 1.61 31.19 1.23
N ASN A 315 2.77 31.32 1.88
CA ASN A 315 4.09 31.28 1.23
C ASN A 315 4.83 29.96 1.47
N HIS A 316 4.25 29.06 2.28
CA HIS A 316 4.84 27.79 2.60
C HIS A 316 3.80 26.67 2.59
N ASN A 317 4.30 25.46 2.43
CA ASN A 317 3.59 24.20 2.58
C ASN A 317 4.27 23.42 3.71
N HIS A 318 3.61 22.37 4.19
CA HIS A 318 4.10 21.47 5.22
C HIS A 318 4.64 20.19 4.60
N ILE A 319 5.75 19.67 5.14
CA ILE A 319 6.21 18.31 4.85
C ILE A 319 6.38 17.60 6.19
N LEU A 320 5.42 16.73 6.50
CA LEU A 320 5.45 15.94 7.72
C LEU A 320 6.44 14.79 7.58
N LEU A 321 7.33 14.65 8.55
CA LEU A 321 8.31 13.57 8.63
C LEU A 321 8.05 12.67 9.83
N TYR A 322 7.82 11.39 9.54
CA TYR A 322 7.69 10.32 10.52
C TYR A 322 8.72 9.22 10.30
N ALA A 323 9.17 8.63 11.40
CA ALA A 323 9.87 7.36 11.39
C ALA A 323 8.88 6.20 11.57
N LYS A 324 9.28 5.00 11.16
CA LYS A 324 8.68 3.78 11.72
C LYS A 324 9.10 3.59 13.19
N ASN A 325 10.37 3.85 13.49
CA ASN A 325 10.93 3.84 14.84
C ASN A 325 11.95 4.98 14.99
N GLU A 326 11.56 6.06 15.65
CA GLU A 326 12.39 7.26 15.79
C GLU A 326 13.73 6.96 16.45
N ARG A 327 13.75 6.12 17.49
CA ARG A 327 14.99 5.79 18.21
C ARG A 327 16.01 5.11 17.30
N LYS A 328 15.55 4.25 16.39
CA LYS A 328 16.41 3.60 15.39
C LYS A 328 16.94 4.61 14.38
N VAL A 329 16.11 5.51 13.88
CA VAL A 329 16.54 6.61 13.00
C VAL A 329 17.58 7.50 13.71
N PHE A 330 17.34 7.89 14.96
CA PHE A 330 18.25 8.73 15.73
C PHE A 330 19.58 8.05 16.04
N SER A 331 19.59 6.73 16.21
CA SER A 331 20.84 5.95 16.35
C SER A 331 21.75 6.06 15.11
N LEU A 332 21.16 6.39 13.95
CA LEU A 332 21.84 6.57 12.67
C LEU A 332 22.08 8.03 12.31
N LYS A 333 21.82 9.00 13.22
CA LYS A 333 21.91 10.45 12.95
C LYS A 333 23.22 10.90 12.28
N GLU A 334 24.34 10.26 12.59
CA GLU A 334 25.65 10.59 12.01
C GLU A 334 25.76 10.19 10.51
N LYS A 335 24.85 9.36 10.01
CA LYS A 335 24.73 9.00 8.58
C LYS A 335 23.87 9.99 7.79
N PHE A 336 23.13 10.87 8.47
CA PHE A 336 22.26 11.85 7.84
C PHE A 336 22.95 13.20 7.73
N GLY A 337 22.78 13.84 6.58
CA GLY A 337 23.17 15.22 6.36
C GLY A 337 23.56 15.56 4.94
N ILE A 338 23.68 16.88 4.69
CA ILE A 338 24.07 17.37 3.37
C ILE A 338 25.48 16.88 3.08
N ARG A 339 25.66 16.20 1.94
CA ARG A 339 26.99 15.83 1.46
C ARG A 339 27.86 17.07 1.47
N LYS A 340 28.97 16.99 2.20
CA LYS A 340 29.89 18.11 2.26
C LYS A 340 30.47 18.34 0.87
N ASN A 341 30.30 19.55 0.37
CA ASN A 341 31.05 19.99 -0.78
C ASN A 341 32.53 20.12 -0.38
N LEU A 342 33.37 19.22 -0.92
CA LEU A 342 34.81 19.19 -0.68
C LEU A 342 35.62 19.75 -1.86
N ASP A 343 34.97 20.29 -2.89
CA ASP A 343 35.61 20.75 -4.13
C ASP A 343 36.43 22.04 -3.93
N GLY A 344 36.09 22.80 -2.89
CA GLY A 344 36.81 24.03 -2.51
C GLY A 344 38.20 23.82 -1.88
N PHE A 345 38.61 22.59 -1.57
CA PHE A 345 39.89 22.28 -0.91
C PHE A 345 41.02 22.08 -1.92
N LYS A 346 41.44 23.17 -2.56
CA LYS A 346 42.41 23.17 -3.69
C LYS A 346 43.88 23.31 -3.27
N LEU A 347 44.15 23.92 -2.11
CA LEU A 347 45.53 24.15 -1.64
C LEU A 347 46.06 22.89 -0.97
N LYS A 348 47.38 22.64 -1.01
CA LYS A 348 48.01 21.44 -0.43
C LYS A 348 49.29 21.80 0.30
N ASP A 349 49.45 21.26 1.51
CA ASP A 349 50.71 21.25 2.24
C ASP A 349 51.00 19.84 2.80
N LYS A 350 52.03 19.73 3.65
CA LYS A 350 52.42 18.46 4.29
C LYS A 350 51.32 17.80 5.13
N LYS A 351 50.30 18.54 5.58
CA LYS A 351 49.14 18.04 6.35
C LYS A 351 47.94 17.70 5.45
N GLY A 352 48.07 17.86 4.12
CA GLY A 352 47.08 17.48 3.11
C GLY A 352 46.38 18.65 2.43
N PHE A 353 45.27 18.37 1.73
CA PHE A 353 44.48 19.40 1.06
C PHE A 353 43.74 20.30 2.06
N TYR A 354 43.72 21.60 1.81
CA TYR A 354 43.07 22.62 2.63
C TYR A 354 42.43 23.74 1.79
N LYS A 355 41.60 24.55 2.43
CA LYS A 355 41.15 25.85 1.93
C LYS A 355 41.41 26.93 2.99
N LEU A 356 41.46 28.18 2.56
CA LEU A 356 41.55 29.31 3.48
C LEU A 356 40.15 29.72 3.91
N VAL A 357 39.97 29.93 5.21
CA VAL A 357 38.73 30.44 5.79
C VAL A 357 39.03 31.64 6.69
N PRO A 358 38.19 32.68 6.69
CA PRO A 358 38.38 33.84 7.56
C PRO A 358 38.32 33.47 9.04
N VAL A 359 39.10 34.19 9.86
CA VAL A 359 39.14 34.02 11.32
C VAL A 359 38.50 35.17 12.10
N ASP A 360 37.90 36.13 11.39
CA ASP A 360 37.07 37.18 11.96
C ASP A 360 35.89 36.57 12.74
N GLY A 361 35.57 37.17 13.88
CA GLY A 361 34.44 36.83 14.74
C GLY A 361 33.18 37.58 14.29
N PRO A 362 32.34 37.00 13.41
CA PRO A 362 31.14 37.68 12.93
C PRO A 362 30.20 38.01 14.09
N GLY A 363 29.68 39.23 14.11
CA GLY A 363 28.82 39.74 15.18
C GLY A 363 29.57 40.40 16.35
N GLY A 364 30.91 40.47 16.30
CA GLY A 364 31.73 41.27 17.20
C GLY A 364 31.47 40.99 18.69
N ALA A 365 31.47 42.06 19.50
CA ALA A 365 31.26 41.99 20.95
C ALA A 365 29.90 41.39 21.34
N ALA A 366 28.84 41.60 20.54
CA ALA A 366 27.50 41.09 20.84
C ALA A 366 27.43 39.55 20.90
N LYS A 367 28.38 38.86 20.26
CA LYS A 367 28.53 37.40 20.34
C LYS A 367 29.65 36.94 21.28
N GLY A 368 30.21 37.85 22.08
CA GLY A 368 31.31 37.57 23.00
C GLY A 368 32.64 37.28 22.32
N ASN A 369 32.84 37.73 21.07
CA ASN A 369 34.12 37.55 20.39
C ASN A 369 35.18 38.48 21.01
N PRO A 370 36.41 38.00 21.29
CA PRO A 370 37.50 38.83 21.79
C PRO A 370 37.99 39.84 20.74
N PHE A 371 38.29 41.05 21.19
CA PHE A 371 38.90 42.11 20.37
C PHE A 371 40.38 42.28 20.74
N TYR A 372 41.28 42.19 19.76
CA TYR A 372 42.71 42.42 19.96
C TYR A 372 43.44 42.65 18.63
N ASP A 373 44.62 43.27 18.69
CA ASP A 373 45.57 43.31 17.56
C ASP A 373 46.28 41.95 17.40
N PHE A 374 46.34 41.48 16.15
CA PHE A 374 47.16 40.34 15.78
C PHE A 374 47.85 40.59 14.43
N LEU A 375 49.19 40.61 14.43
CA LEU A 375 50.02 40.88 13.25
C LEU A 375 49.70 42.21 12.56
N GLY A 376 49.39 43.26 13.35
CA GLY A 376 49.07 44.61 12.86
C GLY A 376 47.69 44.70 12.22
N ILE A 377 46.77 43.83 12.62
CA ILE A 377 45.36 43.85 12.22
C ILE A 377 44.53 43.78 13.50
N GLU A 378 43.80 44.85 13.77
CA GLU A 378 42.84 44.92 14.87
C GLU A 378 41.46 44.46 14.42
N GLY A 379 40.79 43.69 15.28
CA GLY A 379 39.44 43.21 14.98
C GLY A 379 38.88 42.29 16.06
N TYR A 380 37.64 41.88 15.85
CA TYR A 380 37.01 40.81 16.60
C TYR A 380 37.38 39.46 15.99
N TRP A 381 37.85 38.52 16.81
CA TRP A 381 38.37 37.23 16.35
C TRP A 381 37.55 36.06 16.89
N ARG A 382 37.52 34.93 16.17
CA ARG A 382 36.84 33.70 16.62
C ARG A 382 37.57 32.98 17.77
N PHE A 383 38.82 33.32 18.00
CA PHE A 383 39.71 32.63 18.94
C PHE A 383 40.24 33.63 19.96
N SER A 384 40.61 33.16 21.16
CA SER A 384 41.37 34.00 22.09
C SER A 384 42.76 34.29 21.52
N LYS A 385 43.42 35.34 22.04
CA LYS A 385 44.75 35.74 21.58
C LYS A 385 45.77 34.61 21.74
N GLU A 386 45.71 33.86 22.83
CA GLU A 386 46.59 32.72 23.12
C GLU A 386 46.37 31.60 22.11
N ARG A 387 45.12 31.28 21.80
CA ARG A 387 44.77 30.25 20.82
C ARG A 387 45.16 30.67 19.41
N MET A 388 44.98 31.94 19.06
CA MET A 388 45.38 32.50 17.77
C MET A 388 46.90 32.42 17.57
N GLN A 389 47.68 32.78 18.60
CA GLN A 389 49.14 32.68 18.58
C GLN A 389 49.58 31.23 18.38
N LYS A 390 49.04 30.30 19.18
CA LYS A 390 49.35 28.86 19.03
C LYS A 390 49.04 28.34 17.61
N MET A 391 47.89 28.73 17.06
CA MET A 391 47.52 28.33 15.69
C MET A 391 48.42 28.96 14.63
N TYR A 392 48.93 30.18 14.85
CA TYR A 392 49.92 30.80 13.98
C TYR A 392 51.26 30.07 14.04
N ASP A 393 51.74 29.76 15.25
CA ASP A 393 52.98 29.01 15.47
C ASP A 393 52.92 27.61 14.83
N ASP A 394 51.75 26.97 14.86
CA ASP A 394 51.47 25.67 14.21
C ASP A 394 51.34 25.75 12.67
N GLY A 395 51.48 26.96 12.10
CA GLY A 395 51.33 27.25 10.68
C GLY A 395 49.90 27.12 10.14
N LEU A 396 48.91 27.20 11.03
CA LEU A 396 47.48 27.13 10.71
C LEU A 396 46.87 28.50 10.40
N ILE A 397 47.40 29.58 10.98
CA ILE A 397 47.03 30.96 10.62
C ILE A 397 48.04 31.48 9.60
N VAL A 398 47.53 32.11 8.55
CA VAL A 398 48.33 32.78 7.52
C VAL A 398 47.78 34.18 7.26
N LYS A 399 48.68 35.13 7.02
CA LYS A 399 48.33 36.48 6.57
C LYS A 399 48.27 36.49 5.04
N THR A 400 47.13 36.88 4.49
CA THR A 400 46.89 37.05 3.05
C THR A 400 46.60 38.51 2.74
N GLN A 401 46.50 38.85 1.45
CA GLN A 401 46.04 40.19 1.01
C GLN A 401 44.64 40.53 1.54
N SER A 402 43.81 39.51 1.80
CA SER A 402 42.47 39.61 2.34
C SER A 402 42.39 39.58 3.88
N GLY A 403 43.52 39.68 4.58
CA GLY A 403 43.58 39.69 6.05
C GLY A 403 44.11 38.38 6.65
N LEU A 404 43.67 38.04 7.86
CA LEU A 404 44.06 36.80 8.52
C LEU A 404 43.11 35.67 8.11
N GLN A 405 43.69 34.52 7.75
CA GLN A 405 42.96 33.33 7.32
C GLN A 405 43.51 32.09 8.03
N GLN A 406 42.63 31.11 8.27
CA GLN A 406 42.99 29.80 8.78
C GLN A 406 43.03 28.77 7.64
N LYS A 407 44.02 27.88 7.68
CA LYS A 407 44.02 26.65 6.91
C LYS A 407 43.00 25.66 7.48
N TYR A 408 41.91 25.43 6.75
CA TYR A 408 40.92 24.41 7.07
C TYR A 408 41.12 23.19 6.19
N TYR A 409 41.44 22.04 6.79
CA TYR A 409 41.85 20.83 6.08
C TYR A 409 40.69 19.93 5.65
N LYS A 410 40.83 19.30 4.48
CA LYS A 410 39.81 18.43 3.86
C LYS A 410 39.46 17.22 4.72
N HIS A 411 40.44 16.60 5.38
CA HIS A 411 40.19 15.45 6.26
C HIS A 411 39.37 15.85 7.50
N LYS A 412 39.65 17.02 8.11
CA LYS A 412 38.84 17.57 9.21
C LYS A 412 37.43 17.93 8.74
N ALA A 413 37.34 18.52 7.55
CA ALA A 413 36.07 18.82 6.93
C ALA A 413 35.25 17.55 6.70
N ALA A 414 35.83 16.48 6.15
CA ALA A 414 35.14 15.21 5.92
C ALA A 414 34.58 14.60 7.22
N GLN A 415 35.33 14.67 8.32
CA GLN A 415 34.98 14.07 9.62
C GLN A 415 34.07 14.92 10.52
N SER A 416 33.88 16.21 10.22
CA SER A 416 32.99 17.06 11.03
C SER A 416 31.54 16.53 11.06
N LYS A 417 30.72 16.94 12.04
CA LYS A 417 29.31 16.56 12.04
C LYS A 417 28.60 17.14 10.82
N GLN A 418 27.75 16.34 10.17
CA GLN A 418 26.82 16.86 9.18
C GLN A 418 25.62 17.38 9.95
N THR A 419 25.27 18.65 9.74
CA THR A 419 24.10 19.27 10.35
C THR A 419 23.07 19.58 9.28
N VAL A 420 21.82 19.25 9.58
CA VAL A 420 20.66 19.56 8.75
C VAL A 420 19.82 20.56 9.49
N THR A 421 19.29 21.54 8.77
CA THR A 421 18.34 22.53 9.30
C THR A 421 17.13 22.58 8.38
N THR A 422 15.97 22.89 8.95
CA THR A 422 14.71 23.14 8.22
C THR A 422 14.69 24.54 7.58
N GLY A 423 15.69 25.40 7.82
CA GLY A 423 15.75 26.77 7.32
C GLY A 423 16.99 27.10 6.47
N LYS A 424 16.77 27.74 5.31
CA LYS A 424 17.77 28.24 4.34
C LYS A 424 18.90 27.25 4.00
N SER A 425 18.59 26.22 3.22
CA SER A 425 19.53 25.75 2.20
C SER A 425 18.92 25.99 0.83
N SER A 426 19.63 26.73 -0.02
CA SER A 426 19.35 26.87 -1.45
C SER A 426 19.57 25.57 -2.24
N GLU A 427 19.71 24.44 -1.54
CA GLU A 427 20.07 23.15 -2.09
C GLU A 427 19.21 22.06 -1.44
N ARG A 428 18.81 21.09 -2.28
CA ARG A 428 17.89 19.96 -2.12
C ARG A 428 17.66 19.40 -0.70
N CYS A 429 16.45 18.86 -0.50
CA CYS A 429 16.00 18.20 0.73
C CYS A 429 17.07 17.25 1.31
N PRO A 430 17.61 17.54 2.51
CA PRO A 430 18.84 16.95 3.05
C PRO A 430 18.68 15.58 3.73
N LEU A 431 17.48 15.00 3.72
CA LEU A 431 17.13 13.81 4.53
C LEU A 431 17.10 12.49 3.76
N VAL A 432 17.54 12.47 2.49
CA VAL A 432 17.72 11.21 1.76
C VAL A 432 19.06 10.60 2.15
N PRO A 433 19.09 9.46 2.87
CA PRO A 433 20.34 8.79 3.19
C PRO A 433 21.00 8.31 1.90
N ASN A 434 22.28 8.64 1.74
CA ASN A 434 23.11 8.34 0.57
C ASN A 434 22.74 6.98 -0.07
N LEU A 435 22.21 7.04 -1.29
CA LEU A 435 22.16 5.91 -2.20
C LEU A 435 23.61 5.54 -2.52
N ASN A 436 24.02 4.33 -2.15
CA ASN A 436 25.23 3.71 -2.69
C ASN A 436 24.88 3.05 -4.01
#